data_AF-A0AB38H969-F1
#
_entry.id   AF-A0AB38H969-F1
#
_cell.length_a   1.000
_cell.length_b   1.000
_cell.length_c   1.000
_cell.angle_alpha   90.00
_cell.angle_beta   90.00
_cell.angle_gamma   90.00
#
_symmetry.space_group_name_H-M   'P 1'
#
loop_
_entity.id
_entity.type
_entity.pdbx_description
1 polymer ?
#
loop_
_entity_poly.entity_id
_entity_poly.type
_entity_poly.pdbx_seq_one_letter_code
_entity_poly.pdbx_strand_id
1 'polypeptide(L)'
;MNSKKEAFKLIIENIQMFDEACQLIDKEISKQIFEKIEDVIRMNSQYSGRFNFINNKDFKFYPEKWLNSTQNKEDPQNSYAHYYFGFLSAESNNNVGTCLSITPLFSHKQDSMVFGFYSYIKCSAKDWKNFIKEMNEEYPQLNQLGFKWNPKEGSFYIIIPPLDKQKIIESYPDFDDAFEPIENALDILIEAKPIFDEIIEKAKTRFGVLNTNE
;
A
#
# COMPACT_ATOMS: atom_id res chain seq x y z
N MET A 1 22.72 10.10 -29.63
CA MET A 1 23.98 9.56 -29.07
C MET A 1 24.70 10.52 -28.11
N ASN A 2 24.34 11.81 -28.00
CA ASN A 2 24.99 12.75 -27.07
C ASN A 2 24.56 12.61 -25.60
N SER A 3 23.32 12.20 -25.34
CA SER A 3 22.73 12.19 -24.00
C SER A 3 23.40 11.24 -23.01
N LYS A 4 23.89 10.07 -23.46
CA LYS A 4 24.59 9.12 -22.57
C LYS A 4 25.95 9.65 -22.11
N LYS A 5 26.66 10.37 -22.99
CA LYS A 5 27.97 10.96 -22.67
C LYS A 5 27.82 12.16 -21.73
N GLU A 6 26.78 12.97 -21.94
CA GLU A 6 26.42 14.08 -21.06
C GLU A 6 25.99 13.57 -19.67
N ALA A 7 25.13 12.54 -19.60
CA ALA A 7 24.75 11.92 -18.33
C ALA A 7 25.95 11.31 -17.60
N PHE A 8 26.81 10.58 -18.31
CA PHE A 8 28.05 10.04 -17.73
C PHE A 8 28.93 11.14 -17.15
N LYS A 9 29.12 12.25 -17.89
CA LYS A 9 29.90 13.40 -17.41
C LYS A 9 29.31 13.96 -16.11
N LEU A 10 28.00 14.22 -16.06
CA LEU A 10 27.32 14.70 -14.85
C LEU A 10 27.49 13.76 -13.65
N ILE A 11 27.41 12.44 -13.89
CA ILE A 11 27.60 11.44 -12.85
C ILE A 11 29.03 11.52 -12.29
N ILE A 12 30.04 11.52 -13.15
CA ILE A 12 31.45 11.54 -12.70
C ILE A 12 31.80 12.86 -12.02
N GLU A 13 31.35 14.00 -12.57
CA GLU A 13 31.64 15.32 -12.00
C GLU A 13 30.99 15.52 -10.62
N ASN A 14 29.90 14.83 -10.32
CA ASN A 14 29.17 14.96 -9.05
C ASN A 14 29.21 13.68 -8.20
N ILE A 15 30.14 12.75 -8.48
CA ILE A 15 30.14 11.41 -7.87
C ILE A 15 30.19 11.44 -6.34
N GLN A 16 30.90 12.40 -5.75
CA GLN A 16 30.95 12.58 -4.31
C GLN A 16 29.59 13.00 -3.74
N MET A 17 28.91 13.95 -4.39
CA MET A 17 27.58 14.38 -3.98
C MET A 17 26.56 13.23 -4.09
N PHE A 18 26.68 12.38 -5.10
CA PHE A 18 25.86 11.17 -5.20
C PHE A 18 26.12 10.20 -4.05
N ASP A 19 27.38 9.97 -3.66
CA ASP A 19 27.71 9.11 -2.53
C ASP A 19 27.13 9.66 -1.21
N GLU A 20 27.34 10.95 -0.95
CA GLU A 20 26.80 11.63 0.23
C GLU A 20 25.25 11.60 0.25
N ALA A 21 24.61 11.85 -0.90
CA ALA A 21 23.15 11.80 -1.02
C ALA A 21 22.61 10.37 -0.79
N CYS A 22 23.25 9.34 -1.34
CA CYS A 22 22.87 7.96 -1.09
C CYS A 22 22.95 7.62 0.40
N GLN A 23 24.03 8.02 1.08
CA GLN A 23 24.16 7.80 2.52
C GLN A 23 23.08 8.53 3.31
N LEU A 24 22.73 9.76 2.94
CA LEU A 24 21.68 10.54 3.59
C LEU A 24 20.29 9.93 3.38
N ILE A 25 20.00 9.46 2.17
CA ILE A 25 18.77 8.75 1.83
C ILE A 25 18.62 7.48 2.69
N ASP A 26 19.67 6.68 2.78
CA ASP A 26 19.64 5.39 3.46
C ASP A 26 19.60 5.53 4.99
N LYS A 27 20.31 6.50 5.56
CA LYS A 27 20.45 6.65 7.01
C LYS A 27 19.35 7.48 7.66
N GLU A 28 18.77 8.43 6.93
CA GLU A 28 17.93 9.46 7.53
C GLU A 28 16.63 9.69 6.75
N ILE A 29 16.73 10.15 5.49
CA ILE A 29 15.57 10.70 4.77
C ILE A 29 14.49 9.64 4.51
N SER A 30 14.89 8.43 4.10
CA SER A 30 13.90 7.36 3.85
C SER A 30 13.12 7.03 5.12
N LYS A 31 13.81 6.95 6.25
CA LYS A 31 13.18 6.67 7.55
C LYS A 31 12.15 7.76 7.91
N GLN A 32 12.55 9.04 7.85
CA GLN A 32 11.65 10.14 8.20
C GLN A 32 10.40 10.18 7.32
N ILE A 33 10.57 9.98 6.00
CA ILE A 33 9.44 9.95 5.06
C ILE A 33 8.50 8.77 5.36
N PHE A 34 9.03 7.56 5.57
CA PHE A 34 8.19 6.40 5.86
C PHE A 34 7.50 6.49 7.23
N GLU A 35 8.16 7.08 8.25
CA GLU A 35 7.53 7.37 9.54
C GLU A 35 6.36 8.36 9.37
N LYS A 36 6.53 9.42 8.58
CA LYS A 36 5.42 10.35 8.29
C LYS A 36 4.27 9.69 7.54
N ILE A 37 4.55 8.78 6.58
CA ILE A 37 3.50 7.99 5.91
C ILE A 37 2.74 7.12 6.92
N GLU A 38 3.45 6.46 7.84
CA GLU A 38 2.82 5.68 8.92
C GLU A 38 1.90 6.54 9.78
N ASP A 39 2.35 7.73 10.18
CA ASP A 39 1.57 8.67 10.98
C ASP A 39 0.31 9.14 10.25
N VAL A 40 0.44 9.55 8.98
CA VAL A 40 -0.68 9.99 8.14
C VAL A 40 -1.75 8.91 8.07
N ILE A 41 -1.38 7.65 7.79
CA ILE A 41 -2.36 6.58 7.65
C ILE A 41 -2.98 6.22 9.00
N ARG A 42 -2.18 6.17 10.06
CA ARG A 42 -2.65 5.83 11.41
C ARG A 42 -3.66 6.87 11.93
N MET A 43 -3.34 8.16 11.79
CA MET A 43 -4.18 9.26 12.27
C MET A 43 -5.52 9.34 11.52
N ASN A 44 -5.49 9.13 10.20
CA ASN A 44 -6.68 9.32 9.36
C ASN A 44 -7.58 8.08 9.25
N SER A 45 -7.07 6.88 9.52
CA SER A 45 -7.90 5.65 9.44
C SER A 45 -8.56 5.23 10.75
N GLN A 46 -7.94 5.51 11.91
CA GLN A 46 -8.33 4.96 13.22
C GLN A 46 -8.46 3.42 13.24
N TYR A 47 -7.73 2.74 12.35
CA TYR A 47 -7.78 1.29 12.19
C TYR A 47 -6.76 0.57 13.07
N SER A 48 -7.04 -0.70 13.37
CA SER A 48 -6.09 -1.60 14.03
C SER A 48 -5.13 -2.20 13.00
N GLY A 49 -4.01 -2.73 13.47
CA GLY A 49 -3.09 -3.50 12.65
C GLY A 49 -1.64 -3.14 12.87
N ARG A 50 -0.82 -3.52 11.90
CA ARG A 50 0.63 -3.32 11.89
C ARG A 50 0.98 -2.17 10.96
N PHE A 51 1.32 -1.04 11.57
CA PHE A 51 1.87 0.14 10.90
C PHE A 51 3.38 0.15 11.20
N ASN A 52 4.13 -0.70 10.50
CA ASN A 52 5.58 -0.79 10.69
C ASN A 52 6.26 -1.21 9.39
N PHE A 53 6.40 -0.24 8.50
CA PHE A 53 7.07 -0.37 7.22
C PHE A 53 8.58 -0.60 7.41
N ILE A 54 9.20 0.11 8.35
CA ILE A 54 10.66 0.15 8.49
C ILE A 54 11.23 -1.16 9.07
N ASN A 55 10.63 -1.70 10.13
CA ASN A 55 11.20 -2.87 10.81
C ASN A 55 10.65 -4.18 10.28
N ASN A 56 9.35 -4.23 9.95
CA ASN A 56 8.68 -5.47 9.57
C ASN A 56 8.41 -5.57 8.07
N LYS A 57 8.69 -4.51 7.29
CA LYS A 57 8.38 -4.44 5.86
C LYS A 57 6.91 -4.75 5.56
N ASP A 58 6.04 -4.49 6.52
CA ASP A 58 4.66 -4.97 6.52
C ASP A 58 3.76 -3.85 7.04
N PHE A 59 2.93 -3.34 6.13
CA PHE A 59 1.98 -2.28 6.41
C PHE A 59 0.58 -2.83 6.14
N LYS A 60 -0.07 -3.32 7.19
CA LYS A 60 -1.40 -3.94 7.11
C LYS A 60 -2.30 -3.44 8.21
N PHE A 61 -3.46 -2.94 7.84
CA PHE A 61 -4.37 -2.28 8.74
C PHE A 61 -5.82 -2.58 8.37
N TYR A 62 -6.72 -2.55 9.34
CA TYR A 62 -8.10 -2.98 9.16
C TYR A 62 -9.03 -2.37 10.22
N PRO A 63 -10.30 -2.14 9.86
CA PRO A 63 -11.35 -1.87 10.82
C PRO A 63 -11.45 -3.00 11.86
N GLU A 64 -11.68 -2.68 13.14
CA GLU A 64 -11.79 -3.70 14.21
C GLU A 64 -12.86 -4.75 13.92
N LYS A 65 -13.92 -4.39 13.20
CA LYS A 65 -14.99 -5.34 12.85
C LYS A 65 -14.56 -6.45 11.88
N TRP A 66 -13.38 -6.35 11.28
CA TRP A 66 -12.81 -7.40 10.45
C TRP A 66 -11.98 -8.40 11.26
N LEU A 67 -11.82 -8.18 12.57
CA LEU A 67 -11.15 -9.14 13.44
C LEU A 67 -11.89 -10.49 13.45
N ASN A 68 -11.13 -11.57 13.29
CA ASN A 68 -11.57 -12.94 13.49
C ASN A 68 -11.26 -13.44 14.91
N SER A 69 -10.37 -12.73 15.62
CA SER A 69 -9.96 -12.99 17.00
C SER A 69 -9.63 -11.66 17.67
N THR A 70 -9.95 -11.53 18.95
CA THR A 70 -9.58 -10.36 19.76
C THR A 70 -8.19 -10.50 20.37
N GLN A 71 -7.53 -11.64 20.21
CA GLN A 71 -6.14 -11.82 20.62
C GLN A 71 -5.23 -10.99 19.72
N ASN A 72 -4.27 -10.26 20.30
CA ASN A 72 -3.30 -9.41 19.61
C ASN A 72 -3.85 -8.67 18.37
N LYS A 73 -4.56 -7.55 18.61
CA LYS A 73 -5.19 -6.73 17.55
C LYS A 73 -4.21 -6.17 16.51
N GLU A 74 -2.91 -6.20 16.77
CA GLU A 74 -1.87 -5.73 15.85
C GLU A 74 -1.42 -6.81 14.85
N ASP A 75 -1.75 -8.09 15.07
CA ASP A 75 -1.39 -9.17 14.15
C ASP A 75 -2.45 -9.31 13.04
N PRO A 76 -2.12 -9.00 11.78
CA PRO A 76 -3.07 -9.08 10.68
C PRO A 76 -3.66 -10.48 10.45
N GLN A 77 -2.99 -11.54 10.91
CA GLN A 77 -3.53 -12.90 10.83
C GLN A 77 -4.80 -13.09 11.68
N ASN A 78 -5.03 -12.22 12.66
CA ASN A 78 -6.24 -12.20 13.48
C ASN A 78 -7.39 -11.43 12.83
N SER A 79 -7.28 -11.07 11.55
CA SER A 79 -8.33 -10.45 10.75
C SER A 79 -8.83 -11.38 9.63
N TYR A 80 -10.09 -11.25 9.25
CA TYR A 80 -10.60 -11.87 8.01
C TYR A 80 -10.04 -11.20 6.78
N ALA A 81 -9.76 -9.91 6.84
CA ALA A 81 -9.24 -9.13 5.74
C ALA A 81 -8.47 -7.91 6.25
N HIS A 82 -7.64 -7.36 5.39
CA HIS A 82 -6.85 -6.18 5.67
C HIS A 82 -6.69 -5.31 4.44
N TYR A 83 -6.48 -4.04 4.72
CA TYR A 83 -5.86 -3.13 3.79
C TYR A 83 -4.33 -3.23 3.89
N TYR A 84 -3.63 -2.92 2.80
CA TYR A 84 -2.19 -2.79 2.78
C TYR A 84 -1.74 -1.54 2.05
N PHE A 85 -0.62 -0.96 2.49
CA PHE A 85 0.17 0.00 1.70
C PHE A 85 1.37 -0.72 1.10
N GLY A 86 1.63 -0.52 -0.19
CA GLY A 86 2.72 -1.21 -0.87
C GLY A 86 3.07 -0.60 -2.21
N PHE A 87 3.86 -1.34 -2.99
CA PHE A 87 4.39 -0.89 -4.28
C PHE A 87 4.15 -1.95 -5.35
N LEU A 88 3.58 -1.54 -6.48
CA LEU A 88 3.56 -2.33 -7.69
C LEU A 88 4.87 -2.11 -8.43
N SER A 89 5.59 -3.18 -8.75
CA SER A 89 6.81 -3.07 -9.55
C SER A 89 6.65 -3.64 -10.94
N ALA A 90 7.01 -2.86 -11.97
CA ALA A 90 7.00 -3.32 -13.35
C ALA A 90 7.96 -4.50 -13.58
N GLU A 91 9.10 -4.54 -12.89
CA GLU A 91 10.08 -5.64 -12.98
C GLU A 91 9.50 -6.96 -12.44
N SER A 92 8.61 -6.86 -11.46
CA SER A 92 7.92 -8.01 -10.85
C SER A 92 6.63 -8.41 -11.59
N ASN A 93 6.42 -7.93 -12.82
CA ASN A 93 5.16 -8.06 -13.56
C ASN A 93 3.94 -7.53 -12.79
N ASN A 94 4.11 -6.38 -12.12
CA ASN A 94 3.12 -5.71 -11.29
C ASN A 94 2.66 -6.56 -10.10
N ASN A 95 3.56 -7.33 -9.50
CA ASN A 95 3.30 -7.88 -8.17
C ASN A 95 3.41 -6.76 -7.13
N VAL A 96 2.57 -6.84 -6.10
CA VAL A 96 2.66 -5.92 -4.97
C VAL A 96 3.72 -6.43 -4.02
N GLY A 97 4.61 -5.54 -3.59
CA GLY A 97 5.58 -5.83 -2.55
C GLY A 97 5.96 -4.58 -1.76
N THR A 98 6.93 -4.76 -0.87
CA THR A 98 7.52 -3.67 -0.10
C THR A 98 8.73 -3.12 -0.86
N CYS A 99 8.76 -1.81 -1.10
CA CYS A 99 9.92 -1.13 -1.67
C CYS A 99 10.54 -0.21 -0.61
N LEU A 100 11.82 -0.41 -0.30
CA LEU A 100 12.54 0.46 0.64
C LEU A 100 13.14 1.70 -0.03
N SER A 101 13.07 1.80 -1.36
CA SER A 101 13.45 3.02 -2.07
C SER A 101 12.32 4.04 -1.97
N ILE A 102 12.67 5.31 -1.80
CA ILE A 102 11.73 6.43 -1.88
C ILE A 102 11.43 6.88 -3.32
N THR A 103 12.16 6.38 -4.32
CA THR A 103 11.97 6.77 -5.73
C THR A 103 10.52 6.63 -6.22
N PRO A 104 9.82 5.51 -5.91
CA PRO A 104 8.44 5.33 -6.36
C PRO A 104 7.46 6.36 -5.76
N LEU A 105 7.82 6.96 -4.62
CA LEU A 105 7.02 8.04 -4.01
C LEU A 105 6.96 9.27 -4.92
N PHE A 106 7.95 9.49 -5.78
CA PHE A 106 8.09 10.70 -6.60
C PHE A 106 8.03 10.45 -8.11
N SER A 107 7.90 9.20 -8.54
CA SER A 107 7.89 8.82 -9.96
C SER A 107 7.33 7.43 -10.19
N HIS A 108 6.30 7.34 -11.03
CA HIS A 108 5.67 6.08 -11.44
C HIS A 108 6.24 5.45 -12.72
N LYS A 109 7.46 5.80 -13.12
CA LYS A 109 8.06 5.26 -14.35
C LYS A 109 8.35 3.76 -14.29
N GLN A 110 8.61 3.22 -13.09
CA GLN A 110 8.98 1.81 -12.88
C GLN A 110 8.07 1.17 -11.84
N ASP A 111 7.90 1.83 -10.70
CA ASP A 111 7.09 1.32 -9.60
C ASP A 111 6.04 2.36 -9.19
N SER A 112 4.89 1.93 -8.68
CA SER A 112 3.81 2.81 -8.22
C SER A 112 3.39 2.47 -6.80
N MET A 113 3.12 3.50 -6.00
CA MET A 113 2.50 3.33 -4.69
C MET A 113 1.06 2.82 -4.84
N VAL A 114 0.63 1.95 -3.92
CA VAL A 114 -0.73 1.44 -3.88
C VAL A 114 -1.26 1.31 -2.46
N PHE A 115 -2.57 1.53 -2.32
CA PHE A 115 -3.35 0.86 -1.30
C PHE A 115 -4.07 -0.32 -1.92
N GLY A 116 -4.23 -1.41 -1.16
CA GLY A 116 -5.10 -2.49 -1.61
C GLY A 116 -5.77 -3.24 -0.49
N PHE A 117 -6.62 -4.18 -0.91
CA PHE A 117 -7.48 -5.00 -0.06
C PHE A 117 -7.22 -6.47 -0.34
N TYR A 118 -7.04 -7.27 0.72
CA TYR A 118 -6.87 -8.70 0.65
C TYR A 118 -7.49 -9.42 1.86
N SER A 119 -7.84 -10.69 1.70
CA SER A 119 -8.52 -11.50 2.72
C SER A 119 -7.65 -12.68 3.19
N TYR A 120 -7.72 -12.98 4.49
CA TYR A 120 -7.17 -14.19 5.10
C TYR A 120 -8.22 -15.30 5.30
N ILE A 121 -9.42 -15.17 4.70
CA ILE A 121 -10.42 -16.24 4.75
C ILE A 121 -9.84 -17.52 4.14
N LYS A 122 -9.86 -18.60 4.92
CA LYS A 122 -9.27 -19.88 4.56
C LYS A 122 -10.06 -20.51 3.40
N CYS A 123 -9.45 -20.51 2.23
CA CYS A 123 -9.93 -21.20 1.03
C CYS A 123 -8.73 -21.51 0.12
N SER A 124 -8.95 -22.24 -0.98
CA SER A 124 -7.88 -22.44 -1.96
C SER A 124 -7.59 -21.15 -2.72
N ALA A 125 -6.34 -20.93 -3.13
CA ALA A 125 -5.98 -19.75 -3.93
C ALA A 125 -6.77 -19.65 -5.23
N LYS A 126 -7.18 -20.78 -5.82
CA LYS A 126 -8.02 -20.83 -7.01
C LYS A 126 -9.44 -20.33 -6.70
N ASP A 127 -10.03 -20.82 -5.61
CA ASP A 127 -11.38 -20.42 -5.22
C ASP A 127 -11.44 -18.96 -4.81
N TRP A 128 -10.41 -18.47 -4.11
CA TRP A 128 -10.28 -17.05 -3.77
C TRP A 128 -10.26 -16.16 -5.01
N LYS A 129 -9.42 -16.50 -6.00
CA LYS A 129 -9.33 -15.72 -7.25
C LYS A 129 -10.63 -15.71 -8.03
N ASN A 130 -11.32 -16.86 -8.10
CA ASN A 130 -12.63 -16.94 -8.75
C ASN A 130 -13.66 -16.09 -8.00
N PHE A 131 -13.70 -16.18 -6.67
CA PHE A 131 -14.59 -15.37 -5.85
C PHE A 131 -14.34 -13.88 -6.03
N ILE A 132 -13.09 -13.41 -5.94
CA ILE A 132 -12.78 -11.98 -6.12
C ILE A 132 -13.05 -11.51 -7.55
N LYS A 133 -12.89 -12.37 -8.55
CA LYS A 133 -13.32 -12.07 -9.93
C LYS A 133 -14.82 -11.81 -9.98
N GLU A 134 -15.63 -12.70 -9.38
CA GLU A 134 -17.09 -12.53 -9.31
C GLU A 134 -17.45 -11.23 -8.55
N MET A 135 -16.76 -10.91 -7.45
CA MET A 135 -16.98 -9.65 -6.72
C MET A 135 -16.61 -8.42 -7.54
N ASN A 136 -15.57 -8.47 -8.37
CA ASN A 136 -15.21 -7.38 -9.28
C ASN A 136 -16.31 -7.14 -10.33
N GLU A 137 -16.99 -8.20 -10.78
CA GLU A 137 -18.12 -8.10 -11.71
C GLU A 137 -19.40 -7.62 -11.00
N GLU A 138 -19.63 -8.05 -9.75
CA GLU A 138 -20.81 -7.68 -8.95
C GLU A 138 -20.76 -6.23 -8.44
N TYR A 139 -19.57 -5.70 -8.12
CA TYR A 139 -19.38 -4.36 -7.55
C TYR A 139 -18.60 -3.42 -8.49
N PRO A 140 -19.18 -2.99 -9.63
CA PRO A 140 -18.51 -2.07 -10.55
C PRO A 140 -18.20 -0.69 -9.92
N GLN A 141 -18.85 -0.35 -8.81
CA GLN A 141 -18.57 0.87 -8.03
C GLN A 141 -17.11 0.94 -7.57
N LEU A 142 -16.48 -0.19 -7.27
CA LEU A 142 -15.05 -0.22 -6.92
C LEU A 142 -14.20 0.35 -8.08
N ASN A 143 -14.53 0.01 -9.32
CA ASN A 143 -13.82 0.55 -10.48
C ASN A 143 -14.09 2.05 -10.68
N GLN A 144 -15.31 2.52 -10.40
CA GLN A 144 -15.65 3.95 -10.44
C GLN A 144 -14.88 4.76 -9.40
N LEU A 145 -14.63 4.18 -8.22
CA LEU A 145 -13.76 4.74 -7.18
C LEU A 145 -12.25 4.63 -7.53
N GLY A 146 -11.89 4.02 -8.66
CA GLY A 146 -10.52 3.91 -9.14
C GLY A 146 -9.80 2.61 -8.77
N PHE A 147 -10.45 1.67 -8.09
CA PHE A 147 -9.86 0.36 -7.81
C PHE A 147 -9.66 -0.44 -9.09
N LYS A 148 -8.53 -1.14 -9.12
CA LYS A 148 -8.15 -2.13 -10.12
C LYS A 148 -8.16 -3.50 -9.47
N TRP A 149 -8.62 -4.49 -10.22
CA TRP A 149 -8.52 -5.89 -9.82
C TRP A 149 -7.16 -6.48 -10.22
N ASN A 150 -6.52 -7.18 -9.28
CA ASN A 150 -5.33 -7.97 -9.54
C ASN A 150 -5.73 -9.46 -9.68
N PRO A 151 -5.80 -10.03 -10.88
CA PRO A 151 -6.15 -11.43 -11.08
C PRO A 151 -5.10 -12.43 -10.56
N LYS A 152 -3.84 -12.00 -10.44
CA LYS A 152 -2.76 -12.88 -9.97
C LYS A 152 -2.82 -13.09 -8.47
N GLU A 153 -3.10 -12.03 -7.72
CA GLU A 153 -3.18 -12.09 -6.26
C GLU A 153 -4.62 -12.33 -5.78
N GLY A 154 -5.64 -12.00 -6.58
CA GLY A 154 -7.02 -11.98 -6.08
C GLY A 154 -7.22 -10.83 -5.09
N SER A 155 -6.74 -9.64 -5.43
CA SER A 155 -6.85 -8.44 -4.60
C SER A 155 -7.43 -7.27 -5.40
N PHE A 156 -7.89 -6.25 -4.69
CA PHE A 156 -8.19 -4.93 -5.26
C PHE A 156 -7.11 -3.95 -4.83
N TYR A 157 -6.79 -2.98 -5.68
CA TYR A 157 -5.85 -1.92 -5.34
C TYR A 157 -6.17 -0.61 -6.06
N ILE A 158 -5.81 0.52 -5.45
CA ILE A 158 -5.78 1.84 -6.07
C ILE A 158 -4.33 2.29 -6.20
N ILE A 159 -4.01 2.98 -7.29
CA ILE A 159 -2.70 3.60 -7.48
C ILE A 159 -2.73 4.98 -6.83
N ILE A 160 -1.81 5.21 -5.90
CA ILE A 160 -1.65 6.49 -5.21
C ILE A 160 -0.75 7.37 -6.07
N PRO A 161 -1.16 8.56 -6.52
CA PRO A 161 -0.31 9.45 -7.33
C PRO A 161 1.03 9.78 -6.66
N PRO A 162 2.09 10.11 -7.43
CA PRO A 162 3.35 10.55 -6.84
C PRO A 162 3.18 11.79 -5.96
N LEU A 163 3.97 11.87 -4.90
CA LEU A 163 4.10 13.04 -4.05
C LEU A 163 4.66 14.23 -4.84
N ASP A 164 4.21 15.43 -4.47
CA ASP A 164 4.75 16.67 -5.01
C ASP A 164 6.16 16.90 -4.45
N LYS A 165 7.15 16.87 -5.33
CA LYS A 165 8.56 17.03 -4.97
C LYS A 165 8.84 18.39 -4.34
N GLN A 166 8.20 19.45 -4.82
CA GLN A 166 8.44 20.80 -4.32
C GLN A 166 7.84 20.95 -2.93
N LYS A 167 6.61 20.46 -2.70
CA LYS A 167 6.02 20.43 -1.36
C LYS A 167 6.90 19.68 -0.37
N ILE A 168 7.42 18.51 -0.74
CA ILE A 168 8.29 17.69 0.13
C ILE A 168 9.61 18.42 0.46
N ILE A 169 10.20 19.13 -0.51
CA ILE A 169 11.42 19.92 -0.28
C ILE A 169 11.16 21.10 0.64
N GLU A 170 10.08 21.85 0.42
CA GLU A 170 9.74 23.07 1.17
C GLU A 170 9.30 22.80 2.60
N SER A 171 8.71 21.63 2.84
CA SER A 171 8.21 21.22 4.16
C SER A 171 9.24 20.42 4.98
N TYR A 172 10.42 20.12 4.45
CA TYR A 172 11.47 19.45 5.21
C TYR A 172 11.91 20.27 6.43
N PRO A 173 12.03 19.69 7.63
CA PRO A 173 11.96 18.25 7.93
C PRO A 173 10.59 17.72 8.38
N ASP A 174 9.59 18.59 8.56
CA ASP A 174 8.31 18.21 9.20
C ASP A 174 7.32 17.55 8.22
N PHE A 175 7.46 17.85 6.93
CA PHE A 175 6.66 17.35 5.81
C PHE A 175 5.15 17.63 5.89
N ASP A 176 4.78 18.76 6.50
CA ASP A 176 3.38 19.16 6.62
C ASP A 176 2.74 19.42 5.26
N ASP A 177 1.48 18.98 5.11
CA ASP A 177 0.65 19.08 3.91
C ASP A 177 1.25 18.49 2.61
N ALA A 178 2.31 17.68 2.73
CA ALA A 178 3.04 17.12 1.58
C ALA A 178 2.54 15.72 1.15
N PHE A 179 1.69 15.09 1.96
CA PHE A 179 1.20 13.71 1.78
C PHE A 179 -0.26 13.62 1.30
N GLU A 180 -0.83 14.73 0.83
CA GLU A 180 -2.17 14.82 0.26
C GLU A 180 -2.53 13.68 -0.73
N PRO A 181 -1.64 13.18 -1.62
CA PRO A 181 -1.97 12.03 -2.47
C PRO A 181 -2.30 10.75 -1.69
N ILE A 182 -1.61 10.51 -0.57
CA ILE A 182 -1.87 9.34 0.30
C ILE A 182 -3.16 9.53 1.07
N GLU A 183 -3.41 10.74 1.59
CA GLU A 183 -4.65 11.09 2.30
C GLU A 183 -5.87 10.90 1.41
N ASN A 184 -5.84 11.47 0.19
CA ASN A 184 -6.92 11.32 -0.78
C ASN A 184 -7.17 9.85 -1.16
N ALA A 185 -6.10 9.05 -1.31
CA ALA A 185 -6.25 7.63 -1.58
C ALA A 185 -6.82 6.86 -0.38
N LEU A 186 -6.49 7.27 0.84
CA LEU A 186 -7.05 6.70 2.07
C LEU A 186 -8.54 7.03 2.19
N ASP A 187 -8.96 8.24 1.85
CA ASP A 187 -10.38 8.63 1.81
C ASP A 187 -11.18 7.75 0.85
N ILE A 188 -10.66 7.49 -0.35
CA ILE A 188 -11.27 6.56 -1.32
C ILE A 188 -11.39 5.15 -0.73
N LEU A 189 -10.36 4.69 0.00
CA LEU A 189 -10.36 3.38 0.63
C LEU A 189 -11.39 3.28 1.77
N ILE A 190 -11.58 4.36 2.52
CA ILE A 190 -12.62 4.48 3.56
C ILE A 190 -14.00 4.53 2.92
N GLU A 191 -14.18 5.27 1.82
CA GLU A 191 -15.43 5.34 1.07
C GLU A 191 -15.86 3.96 0.53
N ALA A 192 -14.90 3.16 0.03
CA ALA A 192 -15.15 1.81 -0.47
C ALA A 192 -15.41 0.77 0.64
N LYS A 193 -15.21 1.13 1.92
CA LYS A 193 -15.29 0.18 3.03
C LYS A 193 -16.61 -0.59 3.12
N PRO A 194 -17.82 0.02 2.95
CA PRO A 194 -19.07 -0.72 2.98
C PRO A 194 -19.14 -1.86 1.95
N ILE A 195 -18.58 -1.65 0.76
CA ILE A 195 -18.51 -2.69 -0.28
C ILE A 195 -17.57 -3.82 0.17
N PHE A 196 -16.40 -3.49 0.71
CA PHE A 196 -15.47 -4.50 1.24
C PHE A 196 -16.07 -5.28 2.42
N ASP A 197 -16.87 -4.62 3.25
CA ASP A 197 -17.61 -5.27 4.33
C ASP A 197 -18.55 -6.35 3.79
N GLU A 198 -19.31 -6.06 2.73
CA GLU A 198 -20.20 -7.03 2.07
C GLU A 198 -19.43 -8.17 1.40
N ILE A 199 -18.30 -7.87 0.75
CA ILE A 199 -17.42 -8.88 0.14
C ILE A 199 -16.92 -9.86 1.20
N ILE A 200 -16.52 -9.36 2.38
CA ILE A 200 -16.08 -10.21 3.49
C ILE A 200 -17.21 -11.11 3.95
N GLU A 201 -18.42 -10.61 4.18
CA GLU A 201 -19.55 -11.43 4.63
C GLU A 201 -19.95 -12.50 3.59
N LYS A 202 -19.92 -12.15 2.30
CA LYS A 202 -20.12 -13.12 1.22
C LYS A 202 -19.03 -14.20 1.21
N ALA A 203 -17.77 -13.82 1.41
CA ALA A 203 -16.67 -14.77 1.49
C ALA A 203 -16.82 -15.70 2.70
N LYS A 204 -17.20 -15.16 3.87
CA LYS A 204 -17.48 -15.92 5.09
C LYS A 204 -18.58 -16.96 4.86
N THR A 205 -19.65 -16.57 4.18
CA THR A 205 -20.76 -17.47 3.84
C THR A 205 -20.35 -18.56 2.84
N ARG A 206 -19.56 -18.20 1.81
CA ARG A 206 -19.15 -19.14 0.75
C ARG A 206 -18.14 -20.17 1.22
N PHE A 207 -17.13 -19.74 1.97
CA PHE A 207 -16.00 -20.60 2.34
C PHE A 207 -16.13 -21.20 3.73
N GLY A 208 -17.11 -20.75 4.51
CA GLY A 208 -17.26 -21.12 5.91
C GLY A 208 -16.24 -20.39 6.76
N VAL A 209 -16.73 -19.63 7.72
CA VAL A 209 -15.93 -19.29 8.90
C VAL A 209 -16.09 -20.48 9.83
N LEU A 210 -15.01 -21.20 10.09
CA LEU A 210 -14.98 -22.06 11.28
C LEU A 210 -15.31 -21.13 12.45
N ASN A 211 -16.49 -21.26 13.04
CA ASN A 211 -16.77 -20.69 14.35
C ASN A 211 -15.80 -21.36 15.32
N THR A 212 -14.59 -20.83 15.44
CA THR A 212 -13.72 -21.15 16.57
C THR A 212 -14.25 -20.35 17.74
N ASN A 213 -15.36 -20.82 18.30
CA ASN A 213 -15.89 -20.52 19.64
C ASN A 213 -16.99 -21.56 19.94
N GLU A 214 -16.57 -22.79 20.19
CA GLU A 214 -17.02 -23.56 21.37
C GLU A 214 -15.80 -23.79 22.25
#